data_AF-A0AAD7H4D8-F1
#
_entry.id   AF-A0AAD7H4D8-F1
#
_cell.length_a   1.000
_cell.length_b   1.000
_cell.length_c   1.000
_cell.angle_alpha   90.00
_cell.angle_beta   90.00
_cell.angle_gamma   90.00
#
_symmetry.space_group_name_H-M   'P 1'
#
loop_
_entity.id
_entity.type
_entity.pdbx_description
1 polymer ?
#
loop_
_entity_poly.entity_id
_entity_poly.type
_entity_poly.pdbx_seq_one_letter_code
_entity_poly.pdbx_strand_id
1 'polypeptide(L)'
;MVPLSGGGNRVNISLDLGGVPLLWMENEAISAGLHLHPRNLKRLWNWEEITTDKPTESLKGLFWWSLERIPLSRSTYNLKRPEETTSWPPHHGQGRLIVKDQLVHASVAFKADTYRPKANFSDFDMAWDTLVGRGQADDINWARGWRVRLEMDLFDPASAEDVGKKFVDAPEEERLQYLKRIPFLALSDNAVSSFVSAGAVEKLISLLQDSNAAAEQRALSSTCLTFMMKSNAGLRSQVWDPKADILTVLTTLILSATPKQQLAHLTLLAESPSFTDSWPTVADALLRLVTGGELRSDGPPVNSREASRFRRKWPKIVQPSRRAGSDRQLGLVAAGGTITASRDDRQRDPVDQQPAARCFASFSRSDSFDRVFGERYRDLLPILLRSVPGHALNIIGRLIPHGEVTEIIQKCVPGIIKLVEHDEDDVRRAATATLNQLAKRDIFQNSINMSLPEIAKYLKHAKRQPHIMTQFHA
;
A
#
# COMPACT_ATOMS: atom_id res chain seq x y z
N MET A 1 22.03 -5.16 -25.43
CA MET A 1 21.25 -3.90 -25.45
C MET A 1 21.73 -3.09 -24.26
N VAL A 2 22.03 -1.78 -24.39
CA VAL A 2 22.47 -0.95 -23.25
C VAL A 2 21.30 -0.06 -22.85
N PRO A 3 20.61 -0.35 -21.75
CA PRO A 3 19.45 0.41 -21.36
C PRO A 3 19.85 1.62 -20.49
N LEU A 4 19.15 2.74 -20.66
CA LEU A 4 19.51 4.04 -20.07
C LEU A 4 18.63 4.35 -18.85
N SER A 5 19.20 4.23 -17.65
CA SER A 5 18.59 4.79 -16.43
C SER A 5 18.93 6.28 -16.30
N GLY A 6 17.89 7.13 -16.31
CA GLY A 6 18.01 8.55 -15.99
C GLY A 6 18.16 8.75 -14.49
N GLY A 7 19.38 8.66 -13.95
CA GLY A 7 19.66 9.00 -12.55
C GLY A 7 19.42 10.49 -12.29
N GLY A 8 18.36 10.80 -11.54
CA GLY A 8 18.13 12.16 -11.03
C GLY A 8 19.20 12.54 -10.01
N ASN A 9 19.60 13.82 -9.98
CA ASN A 9 20.57 14.34 -9.02
C ASN A 9 19.89 14.58 -7.66
N ARG A 10 19.44 13.50 -7.01
CA ARG A 10 18.96 13.54 -5.63
C ARG A 10 20.11 13.21 -4.71
N VAL A 11 20.31 14.06 -3.70
CA VAL A 11 21.27 13.82 -2.63
C VAL A 11 20.81 12.59 -1.86
N ASN A 12 21.41 11.45 -2.18
CA ASN A 12 21.08 10.17 -1.59
C ASN A 12 22.06 9.81 -0.48
N ILE A 13 22.07 10.60 0.61
CA ILE A 13 23.03 10.44 1.72
C ILE A 13 22.90 9.06 2.37
N SER A 14 21.68 8.52 2.43
CA SER A 14 21.43 7.20 2.99
C SER A 14 21.75 6.05 2.04
N LEU A 15 22.16 6.34 0.78
CA LEU A 15 22.15 5.34 -0.30
C LEU A 15 20.81 4.57 -0.27
N ASP A 16 19.69 5.29 -0.14
CA ASP A 16 18.37 4.73 -0.33
C ASP A 16 18.21 4.40 -1.81
N LEU A 17 18.57 3.17 -2.11
CA LEU A 17 18.61 2.61 -3.44
C LEU A 17 17.24 2.07 -3.89
N GLY A 18 16.15 2.40 -3.16
CA GLY A 18 14.78 1.92 -3.42
C GLY A 18 14.07 2.57 -4.62
N GLY A 19 14.74 3.48 -5.34
CA GLY A 19 14.17 4.11 -6.52
C GLY A 19 13.91 3.11 -7.65
N VAL A 20 12.81 3.31 -8.37
CA VAL A 20 12.39 2.49 -9.53
C VAL A 20 13.54 2.19 -10.50
N PRO A 21 14.34 3.17 -10.95
CA PRO A 21 15.36 2.89 -11.96
C PRO A 21 16.44 1.95 -11.45
N LEU A 22 16.67 1.91 -10.14
CA LEU A 22 17.72 1.06 -9.58
C LEU A 22 17.22 -0.32 -9.19
N LEU A 23 15.93 -0.46 -8.86
CA LEU A 23 15.28 -1.78 -8.78
C LEU A 23 15.26 -2.46 -10.14
N TRP A 24 14.98 -1.69 -11.19
CA TRP A 24 15.10 -2.17 -12.56
C TRP A 24 16.53 -2.60 -12.92
N MET A 25 17.54 -1.76 -12.68
CA MET A 25 18.95 -2.15 -12.94
C MET A 25 19.38 -3.39 -12.15
N GLU A 26 18.92 -3.55 -10.91
CA GLU A 26 19.17 -4.77 -10.13
C GLU A 26 18.51 -5.99 -10.76
N ASN A 27 17.25 -5.89 -11.20
CA ASN A 27 16.56 -6.99 -11.85
C ASN A 27 17.20 -7.39 -13.18
N GLU A 28 17.65 -6.43 -13.97
CA GLU A 28 18.38 -6.70 -15.22
C GLU A 28 19.72 -7.38 -14.93
N ALA A 29 20.47 -6.89 -13.95
CA ALA A 29 21.72 -7.51 -13.55
C ALA A 29 21.52 -8.95 -13.03
N ILE A 30 20.51 -9.18 -12.19
CA ILE A 30 20.16 -10.52 -11.69
C ILE A 30 19.71 -11.42 -12.83
N SER A 31 18.89 -10.92 -13.77
CA SER A 31 18.45 -11.69 -14.93
C SER A 31 19.61 -12.05 -15.85
N ALA A 32 20.66 -11.23 -15.89
CA ALA A 32 21.93 -11.53 -16.55
C ALA A 32 22.84 -12.49 -15.74
N GLY A 33 22.39 -13.00 -14.59
CA GLY A 33 23.13 -13.94 -13.75
C GLY A 33 24.03 -13.30 -12.70
N LEU A 34 23.93 -11.99 -12.46
CA LEU A 34 24.70 -11.33 -11.42
C LEU A 34 24.09 -11.58 -10.04
N HIS A 35 24.87 -12.17 -9.13
CA HIS A 35 24.47 -12.31 -7.74
C HIS A 35 24.63 -10.98 -7.01
N LEU A 36 23.51 -10.30 -6.76
CA LEU A 36 23.48 -9.08 -5.98
C LEU A 36 23.05 -9.38 -4.54
N HIS A 37 23.67 -8.69 -3.58
CA HIS A 37 23.30 -8.85 -2.18
C HIS A 37 21.86 -8.36 -1.97
N PRO A 38 20.97 -9.16 -1.34
CA PRO A 38 19.59 -8.77 -1.14
C PRO A 38 19.50 -7.44 -0.43
N ARG A 39 18.89 -6.45 -1.08
CA ARG A 39 18.70 -5.15 -0.47
C ARG A 39 17.62 -5.21 0.59
N ASN A 40 17.94 -4.63 1.74
CA ASN A 40 16.98 -4.42 2.82
C ASN A 40 16.03 -3.29 2.40
N LEU A 41 15.03 -3.65 1.58
CA LEU A 41 14.04 -2.72 1.04
C LEU A 41 13.10 -2.31 2.17
N LYS A 42 13.56 -1.35 2.98
CA LYS A 42 12.71 -0.71 3.99
C LYS A 42 11.46 -0.10 3.36
N ARG A 43 11.49 0.26 2.06
CA ARG A 43 10.31 0.66 1.28
C ARG A 43 9.92 -0.41 0.25
N LEU A 44 8.70 -0.93 0.38
CA LEU A 44 7.97 -1.49 -0.76
C LEU A 44 7.76 -0.36 -1.78
N TRP A 45 7.60 -0.70 -3.06
CA TRP A 45 7.35 0.29 -4.12
C TRP A 45 6.24 1.26 -3.71
N ASN A 46 6.57 2.54 -3.64
CA ASN A 46 5.60 3.58 -3.37
C ASN A 46 5.11 4.17 -4.69
N TRP A 47 3.98 3.69 -5.19
CA TRP A 47 3.35 4.20 -6.42
C TRP A 47 3.07 5.71 -6.36
N GLU A 48 2.75 6.22 -5.17
CA GLU A 48 2.56 7.65 -4.94
C GLU A 48 3.87 8.41 -5.14
N GLU A 49 4.99 7.87 -4.70
CA GLU A 49 6.29 8.48 -4.95
C GLU A 49 6.59 8.53 -6.44
N ILE A 50 6.28 7.49 -7.20
CA ILE A 50 6.54 7.48 -8.65
C ILE A 50 5.76 8.56 -9.38
N THR A 51 4.47 8.69 -9.05
CA THR A 51 3.54 9.64 -9.67
C THR A 51 3.84 11.09 -9.28
N THR A 52 4.20 11.32 -8.01
CA THR A 52 4.47 12.67 -7.46
C THR A 52 5.91 13.14 -7.62
N ASP A 53 6.85 12.20 -7.83
CA ASP A 53 8.27 12.49 -7.94
C ASP A 53 8.56 13.37 -9.17
N LYS A 54 8.88 14.62 -8.88
CA LYS A 54 9.39 15.57 -9.87
C LYS A 54 10.87 15.28 -10.14
N PRO A 55 11.26 15.03 -11.40
CA PRO A 55 12.66 14.82 -11.73
C PRO A 55 13.47 16.06 -11.42
N THR A 56 14.60 15.86 -10.75
CA THR A 56 15.58 16.92 -10.52
C THR A 56 16.46 17.05 -11.76
N GLU A 57 16.48 18.23 -12.37
CA GLU A 57 17.42 18.46 -13.48
C GLU A 57 18.84 18.41 -12.91
N SER A 58 19.64 17.47 -13.42
CA SER A 58 21.00 17.19 -12.93
C SER A 58 22.02 18.20 -13.41
N LEU A 59 21.75 18.89 -14.51
CA LEU A 59 22.69 19.79 -15.19
C LEU A 59 22.19 21.23 -15.05
N LYS A 60 22.56 21.87 -13.93
CA LYS A 60 22.26 23.28 -13.64
C LYS A 60 23.54 24.07 -13.39
N GLY A 61 23.48 25.38 -13.60
CA GLY A 61 24.50 26.33 -13.17
C GLY A 61 25.52 26.71 -14.25
N LEU A 62 26.14 27.88 -14.05
CA LEU A 62 27.06 28.53 -15.00
C LEU A 62 28.25 27.65 -15.38
N PHE A 63 28.72 26.81 -14.45
CA PHE A 63 29.83 25.90 -14.70
C PHE A 63 29.49 24.87 -15.79
N TRP A 64 28.34 24.20 -15.70
CA TRP A 64 27.91 23.24 -16.73
C TRP A 64 27.70 23.92 -18.09
N TRP A 65 27.04 25.08 -18.11
CA TRP A 65 26.85 25.87 -19.34
C TRP A 65 28.18 26.29 -19.98
N SER A 66 29.22 26.50 -19.17
CA SER A 66 30.57 26.80 -19.67
C SER A 66 31.25 25.57 -20.27
N LEU A 67 31.13 24.40 -19.63
CA LEU A 67 31.63 23.12 -20.16
C LEU A 67 30.93 22.72 -21.46
N GLU A 68 29.68 23.11 -21.65
CA GLU A 68 28.93 22.82 -22.89
C GLU A 68 29.45 23.60 -24.10
N ARG A 69 30.08 24.77 -23.89
CA ARG A 69 30.70 25.57 -24.95
C ARG A 69 32.07 25.05 -25.39
N ILE A 70 32.67 24.12 -24.65
CA ILE A 70 33.94 23.52 -25.03
C ILE A 70 33.64 22.39 -26.04
N PRO A 71 34.24 22.39 -27.24
CA PRO A 71 34.04 21.35 -28.25
C PRO A 71 34.77 20.07 -27.82
N LEU A 72 34.19 19.37 -26.85
CA LEU A 72 34.63 18.04 -26.45
C LEU A 72 33.97 17.02 -27.38
N SER A 73 34.75 16.04 -27.85
CA SER A 73 34.17 14.88 -28.53
C SER A 73 33.24 14.16 -27.54
N ARG A 74 31.99 13.97 -27.97
CA ARG A 74 30.96 13.27 -27.20
C ARG A 74 30.43 12.17 -28.09
N SER A 75 30.08 11.03 -27.50
CA SER A 75 29.32 10.03 -28.22
C SER A 75 27.93 10.59 -28.51
N THR A 76 27.74 11.12 -29.72
CA THR A 76 26.46 11.57 -30.25
C THR A 76 25.89 10.48 -31.14
N TYR A 77 24.67 10.05 -30.84
CA TYR A 77 23.91 9.15 -31.70
C TYR A 77 23.35 9.94 -32.89
N ASN A 78 24.21 10.37 -33.80
CA ASN A 78 23.78 10.97 -35.06
C ASN A 78 23.53 9.86 -36.07
N LEU A 79 22.27 9.43 -36.19
CA LEU A 79 21.87 8.38 -37.14
C LEU A 79 22.21 8.73 -38.60
N LYS A 80 22.34 10.01 -38.95
CA LYS A 80 22.67 10.45 -40.31
C LYS A 80 24.17 10.45 -40.59
N ARG A 81 25.01 10.54 -39.56
CA ARG A 81 26.48 10.66 -39.64
C ARG A 81 27.12 9.99 -38.43
N PRO A 82 27.15 8.64 -38.38
CA PRO A 82 27.66 7.90 -37.24
C PRO A 82 29.15 8.15 -36.95
N GLU A 83 29.90 8.63 -37.95
CA GLU A 83 31.30 9.05 -37.86
C GLU A 83 31.51 10.42 -37.19
N GLU A 84 30.48 11.25 -37.08
CA GLU A 84 30.58 12.55 -36.40
C GLU A 84 30.47 12.38 -34.87
N THR A 85 31.62 12.34 -34.21
CA THR A 85 31.75 12.26 -32.75
C THR A 85 31.93 13.63 -32.07
N THR A 86 31.82 14.72 -32.83
CA THR A 86 32.00 16.08 -32.30
C THR A 86 30.65 16.76 -32.19
N SER A 87 30.17 16.96 -30.96
CA SER A 87 28.91 17.66 -30.70
C SER A 87 29.13 19.17 -30.78
N TRP A 88 29.11 19.70 -32.00
CA TRP A 88 29.05 21.14 -32.24
C TRP A 88 27.92 21.41 -33.23
N PRO A 89 26.98 22.34 -32.94
CA PRO A 89 26.97 23.33 -31.84
C PRO A 89 26.68 22.76 -30.43
N PRO A 90 26.90 23.56 -29.36
CA PRO A 90 26.55 23.18 -27.97
C PRO A 90 25.10 22.70 -27.86
N HIS A 91 24.89 21.61 -27.12
CA HIS A 91 23.58 20.95 -27.01
C HIS A 91 22.56 21.72 -26.16
N HIS A 92 22.99 22.78 -25.48
CA HIS A 92 22.21 23.62 -24.57
C HIS A 92 21.29 22.85 -23.59
N GLY A 93 21.72 21.70 -23.11
CA GLY A 93 20.89 20.83 -22.26
C GLY A 93 19.61 20.31 -22.95
N GLN A 94 19.57 20.29 -24.28
CA GLN A 94 18.56 19.56 -25.05
C GLN A 94 18.52 18.11 -24.53
N GLY A 95 17.34 17.49 -24.56
CA GLY A 95 17.25 16.10 -24.16
C GLY A 95 17.83 15.16 -25.21
N ARG A 96 18.10 13.93 -24.79
CA ARG A 96 18.66 12.89 -25.65
C ARG A 96 17.67 12.45 -26.72
N LEU A 97 18.18 12.03 -27.86
CA LEU A 97 17.37 11.37 -28.87
C LEU A 97 17.26 9.86 -28.56
N ILE A 98 16.05 9.35 -28.44
CA ILE A 98 15.76 7.92 -28.27
C ILE A 98 15.71 7.30 -29.67
N VAL A 99 16.64 6.40 -29.94
CA VAL A 99 16.80 5.73 -31.24
C VAL A 99 15.79 4.58 -31.42
N LYS A 100 15.65 4.06 -32.64
CA LYS A 100 14.61 3.07 -33.00
C LYS A 100 14.58 1.82 -32.11
N ASP A 101 15.73 1.35 -31.68
CA ASP A 101 15.84 0.11 -30.91
C ASP A 101 16.09 0.36 -29.42
N GLN A 102 16.03 1.61 -28.98
CA GLN A 102 16.18 1.92 -27.57
C GLN A 102 14.83 1.84 -26.87
N LEU A 103 14.77 0.98 -25.85
CA LEU A 103 13.58 0.83 -25.01
C LEU A 103 13.52 1.93 -23.95
N VAL A 104 12.29 2.27 -23.58
CA VAL A 104 11.92 3.18 -22.50
C VAL A 104 11.32 2.37 -21.39
N HIS A 105 11.78 2.54 -20.17
CA HIS A 105 11.20 1.82 -19.04
C HIS A 105 9.73 2.22 -18.79
N ALA A 106 8.87 1.22 -18.55
CA ALA A 106 7.42 1.38 -18.32
C ALA A 106 7.06 2.39 -17.21
N SER A 107 7.95 2.60 -16.24
CA SER A 107 7.74 3.57 -15.15
C SER A 107 7.45 5.00 -15.62
N VAL A 108 7.89 5.39 -16.82
CA VAL A 108 7.62 6.72 -17.39
C VAL A 108 6.12 6.94 -17.63
N ALA A 109 5.36 5.88 -17.91
CA ALA A 109 3.92 5.97 -18.11
C ALA A 109 3.16 6.38 -16.84
N PHE A 110 3.72 6.05 -15.67
CA PHE A 110 3.13 6.34 -14.35
C PHE A 110 3.52 7.72 -13.80
N LYS A 111 4.30 8.51 -14.54
CA LYS A 111 4.57 9.90 -14.17
C LYS A 111 3.31 10.74 -14.38
N ALA A 112 3.13 11.79 -13.56
CA ALA A 112 2.04 12.75 -13.73
C ALA A 112 1.94 13.24 -15.19
N ASP A 113 0.71 13.46 -15.66
CA ASP A 113 0.40 13.99 -16.99
C ASP A 113 1.02 15.36 -17.29
N THR A 114 1.46 16.09 -16.26
CA THR A 114 2.23 17.34 -16.35
C THR A 114 3.73 17.14 -16.59
N TYR A 115 4.24 15.92 -16.41
CA TYR A 115 5.63 15.62 -16.68
C TYR A 115 5.93 15.70 -18.18
N ARG A 116 7.04 16.36 -18.52
CA ARG A 116 7.53 16.50 -19.89
C ARG A 116 8.95 15.95 -19.95
N PRO A 117 9.15 14.70 -20.42
CA PRO A 117 10.48 14.16 -20.63
C PRO A 117 11.25 15.08 -21.58
N LYS A 118 12.51 15.40 -21.23
CA LYS A 118 13.37 16.19 -22.12
C LYS A 118 13.80 15.38 -23.35
N ALA A 119 13.98 14.07 -23.18
CA ALA A 119 14.37 13.18 -24.27
C ALA A 119 13.31 13.21 -25.37
N ASN A 120 13.71 13.09 -26.63
CA ASN A 120 12.79 13.09 -27.78
C ASN A 120 12.96 11.78 -28.55
N PHE A 121 11.89 11.31 -29.19
CA PHE A 121 12.00 10.17 -30.10
C PHE A 121 12.60 10.64 -31.43
N SER A 122 13.49 9.82 -32.00
CA SER A 122 13.96 9.97 -33.38
C SER A 122 12.88 9.65 -34.42
N ASP A 123 11.84 8.95 -33.99
CA ASP A 123 10.72 8.47 -34.78
C ASP A 123 9.55 9.44 -34.67
N PHE A 124 8.96 9.83 -35.81
CA PHE A 124 7.90 10.84 -35.85
C PHE A 124 6.56 10.33 -35.34
N ASP A 125 6.37 9.00 -35.29
CA ASP A 125 5.08 8.39 -34.94
C ASP A 125 4.84 8.29 -33.43
N MET A 126 5.81 8.68 -32.60
CA MET A 126 5.73 8.56 -31.15
C MET A 126 5.82 9.90 -30.43
N ALA A 127 4.84 10.16 -29.57
CA ALA A 127 4.78 11.38 -28.77
C ALA A 127 4.52 11.03 -27.30
N TRP A 128 5.20 11.76 -26.40
CA TRP A 128 5.16 11.47 -24.96
C TRP A 128 3.77 11.60 -24.34
N ASP A 129 2.90 12.44 -24.89
CA ASP A 129 1.51 12.62 -24.47
C ASP A 129 0.63 11.36 -24.68
N THR A 130 1.08 10.43 -25.52
CA THR A 130 0.45 9.12 -25.70
C THR A 130 0.92 8.08 -24.68
N LEU A 131 1.93 8.39 -23.83
CA LEU A 131 2.47 7.47 -22.82
C LEU A 131 2.43 8.03 -21.39
N VAL A 132 2.94 9.24 -21.19
CA VAL A 132 3.08 9.88 -19.87
C VAL A 132 1.70 10.14 -19.28
N GLY A 133 1.49 9.73 -18.04
CA GLY A 133 0.20 9.82 -17.35
C GLY A 133 -0.84 8.80 -17.81
N ARG A 134 -0.50 7.89 -18.73
CA ARG A 134 -1.40 6.81 -19.18
C ARG A 134 -1.26 5.54 -18.35
N GLY A 135 -0.17 5.41 -17.60
CA GLY A 135 0.11 4.24 -16.76
C GLY A 135 -0.94 4.11 -15.65
N GLN A 136 -1.72 3.05 -15.72
CA GLN A 136 -2.63 2.63 -14.65
C GLN A 136 -2.05 1.39 -13.98
N ALA A 137 -2.05 1.36 -12.64
CA ALA A 137 -1.43 0.26 -11.90
C ALA A 137 -2.26 -1.03 -12.03
N ASP A 138 -3.53 -0.93 -12.35
CA ASP A 138 -4.50 -2.00 -12.44
C ASP A 138 -4.86 -2.41 -13.88
N ASP A 139 -4.35 -1.69 -14.89
CA ASP A 139 -4.56 -2.01 -16.30
C ASP A 139 -3.27 -1.80 -17.08
N ILE A 140 -2.81 -2.82 -17.82
CA ILE A 140 -1.62 -2.76 -18.68
C ILE A 140 -1.95 -2.45 -20.15
N ASN A 141 -3.24 -2.32 -20.50
CA ASN A 141 -3.65 -2.12 -21.88
C ASN A 141 -3.10 -0.83 -22.51
N TRP A 142 -2.81 0.18 -21.69
CA TRP A 142 -2.12 1.40 -22.14
C TRP A 142 -0.77 1.11 -22.81
N ALA A 143 -0.08 0.02 -22.44
CA ALA A 143 1.21 -0.35 -23.00
C ALA A 143 1.12 -1.02 -24.38
N ARG A 144 -0.08 -1.39 -24.86
CA ARG A 144 -0.25 -2.19 -26.09
C ARG A 144 0.36 -1.50 -27.32
N GLY A 145 0.12 -0.21 -27.50
CA GLY A 145 0.69 0.58 -28.61
C GLY A 145 2.19 0.83 -28.48
N TRP A 146 2.75 0.57 -27.30
CA TRP A 146 4.12 0.87 -26.95
C TRP A 146 5.01 -0.38 -26.76
N ARG A 147 4.48 -1.60 -26.97
CA ARG A 147 5.19 -2.87 -26.69
C ARG A 147 6.56 -3.00 -27.34
N VAL A 148 6.76 -2.43 -28.52
CA VAL A 148 8.05 -2.48 -29.24
C VAL A 148 9.07 -1.46 -28.74
N ARG A 149 8.66 -0.57 -27.83
CA ARG A 149 9.45 0.58 -27.35
C ARG A 149 9.50 0.68 -25.84
N LEU A 150 8.62 -0.02 -25.14
CA LEU A 150 8.65 -0.12 -23.70
C LEU A 150 9.42 -1.36 -23.28
N GLU A 151 10.32 -1.15 -22.35
CA GLU A 151 10.85 -2.21 -21.53
C GLU A 151 9.78 -2.56 -20.50
N MET A 152 9.19 -3.73 -20.72
CA MET A 152 8.08 -4.28 -19.93
C MET A 152 8.53 -5.43 -19.06
N ASP A 153 9.81 -5.78 -18.99
CA ASP A 153 10.40 -6.81 -18.12
C ASP A 153 9.74 -7.00 -16.72
N LEU A 154 9.45 -5.91 -16.01
CA LEU A 154 8.75 -5.95 -14.71
C LEU A 154 7.24 -6.21 -14.79
N PHE A 155 6.65 -5.93 -15.93
CA PHE A 155 5.21 -5.95 -16.21
C PHE A 155 4.81 -6.97 -17.27
N ASP A 156 5.75 -7.71 -17.85
CA ASP A 156 5.55 -8.56 -19.01
C ASP A 156 4.86 -9.85 -18.56
N PRO A 157 3.57 -10.03 -18.88
CA PRO A 157 2.83 -11.21 -18.44
C PRO A 157 3.42 -12.50 -19.01
N ALA A 158 4.15 -12.43 -20.13
CA ALA A 158 4.80 -13.61 -20.71
C ALA A 158 5.92 -14.18 -19.81
N SER A 159 6.53 -13.34 -18.96
CA SER A 159 7.55 -13.78 -18.00
C SER A 159 6.98 -14.41 -16.73
N ALA A 160 5.66 -14.29 -16.50
CA ALA A 160 5.04 -14.70 -15.24
C ALA A 160 5.16 -16.19 -14.96
N GLU A 161 5.05 -17.04 -15.98
CA GLU A 161 5.19 -18.49 -15.81
C GLU A 161 6.61 -18.89 -15.37
N ASP A 162 7.64 -18.33 -16.03
CA ASP A 162 9.05 -18.58 -15.69
C ASP A 162 9.38 -18.06 -14.28
N VAL A 163 8.94 -16.84 -13.96
CA VAL A 163 9.11 -16.26 -12.61
C VAL A 163 8.38 -17.10 -11.55
N GLY A 164 7.19 -17.61 -11.87
CA GLY A 164 6.41 -18.48 -10.99
C GLY A 164 7.14 -19.80 -10.71
N LYS A 165 7.63 -20.48 -11.76
CA LYS A 165 8.38 -21.74 -11.62
C LYS A 165 9.67 -21.52 -10.81
N LYS A 166 10.45 -20.51 -11.18
CA LYS A 166 11.67 -20.15 -10.45
C LYS A 166 11.39 -19.82 -8.98
N PHE A 167 10.30 -19.11 -8.67
CA PHE A 167 9.90 -18.86 -7.29
C PHE A 167 9.58 -20.14 -6.51
N VAL A 168 8.86 -21.08 -7.12
CA VAL A 168 8.48 -22.35 -6.50
C VAL A 168 9.72 -23.21 -6.20
N ASP A 169 10.64 -23.28 -7.17
CA ASP A 169 11.84 -24.13 -7.12
C ASP A 169 13.01 -23.48 -6.37
N ALA A 170 12.99 -22.15 -6.18
CA ALA A 170 14.10 -21.43 -5.59
C ALA A 170 14.41 -21.84 -4.14
N PRO A 171 15.70 -21.85 -3.75
CA PRO A 171 16.11 -21.96 -2.36
C PRO A 171 15.57 -20.76 -1.56
N GLU A 172 15.44 -20.93 -0.24
CA GLU A 172 14.80 -19.93 0.63
C GLU A 172 15.43 -18.53 0.50
N GLU A 173 16.75 -18.46 0.40
CA GLU A 173 17.52 -17.22 0.28
C GLU A 173 17.27 -16.45 -1.02
N GLU A 174 16.94 -17.15 -2.12
CA GLU A 174 16.65 -16.53 -3.42
C GLU A 174 15.17 -16.16 -3.58
N ARG A 175 14.25 -16.77 -2.85
CA ARG A 175 12.79 -16.52 -3.00
C ARG A 175 12.41 -15.06 -2.86
N LEU A 176 13.14 -14.32 -2.04
CA LEU A 176 12.84 -12.92 -1.76
C LEU A 176 12.86 -12.05 -3.02
N GLN A 177 13.74 -12.35 -3.99
CA GLN A 177 13.82 -11.58 -5.24
C GLN A 177 12.56 -11.78 -6.10
N TYR A 178 12.06 -13.01 -6.17
CA TYR A 178 10.87 -13.33 -6.94
C TYR A 178 9.60 -12.79 -6.27
N LEU A 179 9.51 -12.89 -4.94
CA LEU A 179 8.42 -12.30 -4.16
C LEU A 179 8.28 -10.79 -4.37
N LYS A 180 9.39 -10.08 -4.62
CA LYS A 180 9.36 -8.65 -4.94
C LYS A 180 8.85 -8.36 -6.35
N ARG A 181 9.02 -9.30 -7.30
CA ARG A 181 8.60 -9.16 -8.70
C ARG A 181 7.14 -9.56 -8.93
N ILE A 182 6.66 -10.59 -8.23
CA ILE A 182 5.32 -11.15 -8.41
C ILE A 182 4.19 -10.10 -8.34
N PRO A 183 4.16 -9.14 -7.39
CA PRO A 183 3.09 -8.14 -7.32
C PRO A 183 2.92 -7.31 -8.61
N PHE A 184 4.00 -7.05 -9.35
CA PHE A 184 3.97 -6.30 -10.61
C PHE A 184 3.38 -7.11 -11.75
N LEU A 185 3.80 -8.36 -11.84
CA LEU A 185 3.29 -9.29 -12.85
C LEU A 185 1.82 -9.63 -12.56
N ALA A 186 1.45 -9.75 -11.29
CA ALA A 186 0.08 -10.03 -10.86
C ALA A 186 -0.92 -8.91 -11.20
N LEU A 187 -0.50 -7.77 -11.74
CA LEU A 187 -1.39 -6.72 -12.25
C LEU A 187 -2.13 -7.13 -13.54
N SER A 188 -1.71 -8.23 -14.18
CA SER A 188 -2.37 -8.79 -15.35
C SER A 188 -3.04 -10.12 -15.03
N ASP A 189 -4.30 -10.30 -15.41
CA ASP A 189 -5.04 -11.56 -15.22
C ASP A 189 -4.32 -12.77 -15.84
N ASN A 190 -3.80 -12.61 -17.05
CA ASN A 190 -3.03 -13.65 -17.74
C ASN A 190 -1.81 -14.10 -16.93
N ALA A 191 -1.08 -13.16 -16.32
CA ALA A 191 0.07 -13.49 -15.48
C ALA A 191 -0.36 -14.20 -14.20
N VAL A 192 -1.50 -13.83 -13.61
CA VAL A 192 -2.07 -14.53 -12.45
C VAL A 192 -2.41 -15.98 -12.81
N SER A 193 -3.02 -16.23 -13.97
CA SER A 193 -3.26 -17.59 -14.47
C SER A 193 -1.96 -18.38 -14.67
N SER A 194 -0.89 -17.74 -15.16
CA SER A 194 0.44 -18.35 -15.25
C SER A 194 1.02 -18.69 -13.88
N PHE A 195 0.87 -17.82 -12.88
CA PHE A 195 1.31 -18.09 -11.50
C PHE A 195 0.56 -19.26 -10.86
N VAL A 196 -0.75 -19.36 -11.10
CA VAL A 196 -1.56 -20.51 -10.66
C VAL A 196 -1.05 -21.79 -11.30
N SER A 197 -0.86 -21.78 -12.62
CA SER A 197 -0.39 -22.95 -13.37
C SER A 197 1.01 -23.39 -12.95
N ALA A 198 1.85 -22.44 -12.52
CA ALA A 198 3.18 -22.70 -12.00
C ALA A 198 3.20 -23.21 -10.54
N GLY A 199 2.06 -23.27 -9.83
CA GLY A 199 1.99 -23.66 -8.41
C GLY A 199 2.45 -22.58 -7.44
N ALA A 200 2.56 -21.32 -7.90
CA ALA A 200 3.06 -20.23 -7.06
C ALA A 200 2.08 -19.87 -5.95
N VAL A 201 0.77 -19.99 -6.18
CA VAL A 201 -0.27 -19.67 -5.17
C VAL A 201 -0.17 -20.62 -3.97
N GLU A 202 -0.08 -21.92 -4.22
CA GLU A 202 0.10 -22.95 -3.19
C GLU A 202 1.39 -22.72 -2.42
N LYS A 203 2.47 -22.35 -3.12
CA LYS A 203 3.74 -22.02 -2.47
C LYS A 203 3.63 -20.79 -1.59
N LEU A 204 2.97 -19.71 -2.03
CA LEU A 204 2.74 -18.50 -1.24
C LEU A 204 1.93 -18.82 0.04
N ILE A 205 0.89 -19.64 -0.07
CA ILE A 205 0.11 -20.12 1.07
C ILE A 205 0.97 -20.92 2.04
N SER A 206 1.80 -21.85 1.51
CA SER A 206 2.70 -22.65 2.35
C SER A 206 3.69 -21.78 3.12
N LEU A 207 4.21 -20.70 2.51
CA LEU A 207 5.10 -19.76 3.18
C LEU A 207 4.40 -18.99 4.30
N LEU A 208 3.11 -18.66 4.16
CA LEU A 208 2.34 -18.04 5.25
C LEU A 208 2.19 -18.98 6.44
N GLN A 209 1.93 -20.25 6.16
CA GLN A 209 1.71 -21.28 7.18
C GLN A 209 3.01 -21.76 7.84
N ASP A 210 4.15 -21.68 7.16
CA ASP A 210 5.43 -22.14 7.66
C ASP A 210 5.96 -21.23 8.79
N SER A 211 5.94 -21.77 10.01
CA SER A 211 6.43 -21.09 11.22
C SER A 211 7.94 -20.79 11.21
N ASN A 212 8.70 -21.40 10.31
CA ASN A 212 10.13 -21.15 10.14
C ASN A 212 10.44 -20.10 9.07
N ALA A 213 9.52 -19.85 8.13
CA ALA A 213 9.73 -18.87 7.07
C ALA A 213 10.01 -17.46 7.64
N ALA A 214 10.94 -16.74 7.02
CA ALA A 214 11.28 -15.39 7.46
C ALA A 214 10.04 -14.47 7.45
N ALA A 215 9.88 -13.63 8.48
CA ALA A 215 8.72 -12.75 8.61
C ALA A 215 8.52 -11.81 7.40
N GLU A 216 9.61 -11.39 6.74
CA GLU A 216 9.56 -10.62 5.50
C GLU A 216 8.96 -11.42 4.34
N GLN A 217 9.33 -12.70 4.18
CA GLN A 217 8.75 -13.56 3.16
C GLN A 217 7.24 -13.73 3.36
N ARG A 218 6.78 -13.92 4.60
CA ARG A 218 5.34 -14.04 4.89
C ARG A 218 4.58 -12.75 4.54
N ALA A 219 5.13 -11.59 4.88
CA ALA A 219 4.52 -10.31 4.55
C ALA A 219 4.47 -10.08 3.03
N LEU A 220 5.55 -10.40 2.31
CA LEU A 220 5.56 -10.33 0.85
C LEU A 220 4.59 -11.34 0.24
N SER A 221 4.50 -12.57 0.75
CA SER A 221 3.53 -13.56 0.29
C SER A 221 2.10 -13.06 0.45
N SER A 222 1.79 -12.37 1.55
CA SER A 222 0.49 -11.74 1.75
C SER A 222 0.22 -10.65 0.71
N THR A 223 1.23 -9.84 0.43
CA THR A 223 1.16 -8.80 -0.60
C THR A 223 0.89 -9.41 -1.98
N CYS A 224 1.68 -10.42 -2.38
CA CYS A 224 1.50 -11.14 -3.64
C CYS A 224 0.09 -11.69 -3.80
N LEU A 225 -0.41 -12.43 -2.80
CA LEU A 225 -1.76 -13.00 -2.83
C LEU A 225 -2.84 -11.92 -2.92
N THR A 226 -2.65 -10.77 -2.26
CA THR A 226 -3.60 -9.65 -2.37
C THR A 226 -3.66 -9.11 -3.80
N PHE A 227 -2.51 -8.85 -4.43
CA PHE A 227 -2.48 -8.36 -5.81
C PHE A 227 -3.08 -9.38 -6.78
N MET A 228 -2.75 -10.67 -6.63
CA MET A 228 -3.31 -11.72 -7.47
C MET A 228 -4.85 -11.82 -7.35
N MET A 229 -5.41 -11.71 -6.14
CA MET A 229 -6.87 -11.77 -5.94
C MET A 229 -7.60 -10.52 -6.44
N LYS A 230 -6.94 -9.36 -6.48
CA LYS A 230 -7.52 -8.15 -7.04
C LYS A 230 -7.69 -8.25 -8.55
N SER A 231 -6.71 -8.84 -9.23
CA SER A 231 -6.77 -9.05 -10.68
C SER A 231 -7.70 -10.23 -11.00
N ASN A 232 -7.56 -11.36 -10.29
CA ASN A 232 -8.39 -12.54 -10.49
C ASN A 232 -9.27 -12.85 -9.27
N ALA A 233 -10.52 -12.40 -9.29
CA ALA A 233 -11.48 -12.66 -8.22
C ALA A 233 -11.76 -14.16 -7.98
N GLY A 234 -11.56 -15.02 -8.99
CA GLY A 234 -11.71 -16.47 -8.88
C GLY A 234 -10.69 -17.12 -7.95
N LEU A 235 -9.56 -16.46 -7.68
CA LEU A 235 -8.58 -16.94 -6.71
C LEU A 235 -9.06 -16.91 -5.26
N ARG A 236 -10.07 -16.09 -4.94
CA ARG A 236 -10.54 -15.99 -3.56
C ARG A 236 -11.00 -17.33 -3.00
N SER A 237 -11.70 -18.15 -3.78
CA SER A 237 -12.13 -19.48 -3.31
C SER A 237 -10.97 -20.45 -3.10
N GLN A 238 -9.88 -20.32 -3.87
CA GLN A 238 -8.69 -21.15 -3.74
C GLN A 238 -7.84 -20.72 -2.54
N VAL A 239 -7.61 -19.41 -2.38
CA VAL A 239 -6.83 -18.86 -1.26
C VAL A 239 -7.58 -19.02 0.06
N TRP A 240 -8.90 -18.88 0.08
CA TRP A 240 -9.69 -18.99 1.31
C TRP A 240 -10.32 -20.37 1.49
N ASP A 241 -9.76 -21.42 0.87
CA ASP A 241 -10.20 -22.80 1.10
C ASP A 241 -10.16 -23.11 2.62
N PRO A 242 -11.30 -23.55 3.21
CA PRO A 242 -11.38 -23.91 4.63
C PRO A 242 -10.28 -24.85 5.12
N LYS A 243 -9.70 -25.68 4.25
CA LYS A 243 -8.63 -26.62 4.62
C LYS A 243 -7.32 -25.93 5.02
N ALA A 244 -7.08 -24.71 4.55
CA ALA A 244 -5.79 -24.05 4.71
C ALA A 244 -5.67 -23.25 6.03
N ASP A 245 -6.75 -23.07 6.79
CA ASP A 245 -6.78 -22.28 8.04
C ASP A 245 -6.02 -20.93 7.97
N ILE A 246 -5.98 -20.31 6.79
CA ILE A 246 -5.20 -19.11 6.52
C ILE A 246 -5.64 -17.95 7.40
N LEU A 247 -6.92 -17.93 7.76
CA LEU A 247 -7.47 -16.93 8.66
C LEU A 247 -6.81 -16.95 10.05
N THR A 248 -6.64 -18.13 10.65
CA THR A 248 -5.99 -18.28 11.96
C THR A 248 -4.50 -17.93 11.86
N VAL A 249 -3.86 -18.35 10.78
CA VAL A 249 -2.46 -18.00 10.48
C VAL A 249 -2.30 -16.48 10.37
N LEU A 250 -3.11 -15.81 9.55
CA LEU A 250 -3.04 -14.36 9.37
C LEU A 250 -3.31 -13.61 10.66
N THR A 251 -4.29 -14.04 11.45
CA THR A 251 -4.55 -13.45 12.77
C THR A 251 -3.31 -13.53 13.66
N THR A 252 -2.66 -14.69 13.70
CA THR A 252 -1.44 -14.91 14.50
C THR A 252 -0.28 -14.06 13.99
N LEU A 253 -0.11 -13.97 12.67
CA LEU A 253 0.90 -13.12 12.04
C LEU A 253 0.65 -11.65 12.34
N ILE A 254 -0.59 -11.16 12.22
CA ILE A 254 -0.95 -9.77 12.54
C ILE A 254 -0.59 -9.44 13.99
N LEU A 255 -0.88 -10.33 14.94
CA LEU A 255 -0.58 -10.07 16.36
C LEU A 255 0.91 -10.08 16.70
N SER A 256 1.75 -10.74 15.90
CA SER A 256 3.18 -10.92 16.17
C SER A 256 4.12 -10.12 15.27
N ALA A 257 3.61 -9.59 14.15
CA ALA A 257 4.44 -8.93 13.14
C ALA A 257 4.70 -7.45 13.45
N THR A 258 5.68 -6.87 12.75
CA THR A 258 5.94 -5.42 12.80
C THR A 258 4.81 -4.63 12.12
N PRO A 259 4.60 -3.33 12.42
CA PRO A 259 3.57 -2.51 11.77
C PRO A 259 3.53 -2.59 10.24
N LYS A 260 4.70 -2.58 9.60
CA LYS A 260 4.81 -2.74 8.14
C LYS A 260 4.31 -4.11 7.63
N GLN A 261 4.65 -5.18 8.34
CA GLN A 261 4.22 -6.54 7.98
C GLN A 261 2.72 -6.75 8.30
N GLN A 262 2.23 -6.16 9.40
CA GLN A 262 0.82 -6.17 9.77
C GLN A 262 -0.05 -5.59 8.66
N LEU A 263 0.36 -4.48 8.04
CA LEU A 263 -0.32 -3.92 6.87
C LEU A 263 -0.48 -4.96 5.75
N ALA A 264 0.58 -5.69 5.39
CA ALA A 264 0.50 -6.68 4.33
C ALA A 264 -0.51 -7.80 4.65
N HIS A 265 -0.45 -8.32 5.88
CA HIS A 265 -1.38 -9.37 6.34
C HIS A 265 -2.82 -8.88 6.45
N LEU A 266 -3.04 -7.66 6.95
CA LEU A 266 -4.37 -7.04 7.03
C LEU A 266 -4.97 -6.73 5.67
N THR A 267 -4.13 -6.36 4.71
CA THR A 267 -4.57 -6.12 3.32
C THR A 267 -5.01 -7.41 2.67
N LEU A 268 -4.24 -8.49 2.88
CA LEU A 268 -4.67 -9.83 2.43
C LEU A 268 -5.98 -10.24 3.09
N LEU A 269 -6.06 -10.09 4.41
CA LEU A 269 -7.25 -10.46 5.18
C LEU A 269 -8.50 -9.71 4.71
N ALA A 270 -8.39 -8.43 4.35
CA ALA A 270 -9.49 -7.64 3.81
C ALA A 270 -10.09 -8.17 2.49
N GLU A 271 -9.38 -9.06 1.78
CA GLU A 271 -9.86 -9.72 0.55
C GLU A 271 -10.61 -11.05 0.85
N SER A 272 -10.77 -11.43 2.13
CA SER A 272 -11.48 -12.65 2.53
C SER A 272 -12.99 -12.56 2.26
N PRO A 273 -13.62 -13.57 1.63
CA PRO A 273 -15.07 -13.60 1.45
C PRO A 273 -15.82 -13.88 2.77
N SER A 274 -15.21 -14.64 3.69
CA SER A 274 -15.77 -14.99 5.01
C SER A 274 -15.34 -14.03 6.11
N PHE A 275 -14.92 -12.83 5.73
CA PHE A 275 -14.43 -11.82 6.66
C PHE A 275 -15.45 -11.49 7.76
N THR A 276 -16.74 -11.64 7.48
CA THR A 276 -17.83 -11.38 8.42
C THR A 276 -17.78 -12.24 9.67
N ASP A 277 -17.43 -13.52 9.53
CA ASP A 277 -17.53 -14.51 10.60
C ASP A 277 -16.30 -14.48 11.51
N SER A 278 -15.19 -14.01 10.97
CA SER A 278 -13.89 -13.90 11.66
C SER A 278 -13.62 -12.52 12.23
N TRP A 279 -14.46 -11.54 11.86
CA TRP A 279 -14.27 -10.15 12.20
C TRP A 279 -14.05 -9.86 13.68
N PRO A 280 -14.78 -10.44 14.67
CA PRO A 280 -14.57 -10.08 16.07
C PRO A 280 -13.11 -10.25 16.53
N THR A 281 -12.42 -11.26 15.99
CA THR A 281 -11.01 -11.54 16.28
C THR A 281 -10.08 -10.57 15.56
N VAL A 282 -10.35 -10.32 14.28
CA VAL A 282 -9.60 -9.38 13.44
C VAL A 282 -9.72 -7.95 13.97
N ALA A 283 -10.91 -7.57 14.39
CA ALA A 283 -11.25 -6.27 14.93
C ALA A 283 -10.60 -6.04 16.29
N ASP A 284 -10.45 -7.07 17.14
CA ASP A 284 -9.67 -6.94 18.38
C ASP A 284 -8.18 -6.69 18.08
N ALA A 285 -7.62 -7.41 17.08
CA ALA A 285 -6.24 -7.20 16.64
C ALA A 285 -6.05 -5.80 16.04
N LEU A 286 -6.97 -5.36 15.17
CA LEU A 286 -7.00 -4.02 14.59
C LEU A 286 -7.16 -2.94 15.66
N LEU A 287 -8.03 -3.16 16.64
CA LEU A 287 -8.25 -2.23 17.74
C LEU A 287 -6.97 -2.05 18.54
N ARG A 288 -6.30 -3.15 18.93
CA ARG A 288 -4.99 -3.09 19.59
C ARG A 288 -3.95 -2.37 18.75
N LEU A 289 -3.99 -2.53 17.43
CA LEU A 289 -3.07 -1.84 16.53
C LEU A 289 -3.29 -0.33 16.49
N VAL A 290 -4.55 0.08 16.37
CA VAL A 290 -4.95 1.48 16.29
C VAL A 290 -4.77 2.18 17.65
N THR A 291 -5.03 1.49 18.76
CA THR A 291 -4.91 2.05 20.11
C THR A 291 -3.53 1.91 20.73
N GLY A 292 -2.56 1.31 20.03
CA GLY A 292 -1.24 1.02 20.60
C GLY A 292 -1.27 0.02 21.75
N GLY A 293 -2.32 -0.80 21.85
CA GLY A 293 -2.49 -1.83 22.88
C GLY A 293 -3.13 -1.34 24.18
N GLU A 294 -3.50 -0.06 24.31
CA GLU A 294 -4.02 0.54 25.56
C GLU A 294 -5.52 0.27 25.82
N LEU A 295 -6.07 -0.87 25.41
CA LEU A 295 -7.45 -1.21 25.79
C LEU A 295 -7.54 -1.52 27.29
N ARG A 296 -8.10 -0.59 28.07
CA ARG A 296 -8.54 -0.86 29.43
C ARG A 296 -9.64 -1.91 29.40
N SER A 297 -9.44 -3.01 30.14
CA SER A 297 -10.36 -4.15 30.22
C SER A 297 -11.63 -3.89 31.04
N ASP A 298 -12.08 -2.65 31.16
CA ASP A 298 -13.12 -2.25 32.12
C ASP A 298 -14.56 -2.51 31.60
N GLY A 299 -14.71 -3.29 30.53
CA GLY A 299 -16.02 -3.76 30.05
C GLY A 299 -16.56 -4.95 30.87
N PRO A 300 -17.89 -5.13 30.97
CA PRO A 300 -18.47 -6.26 31.70
C PRO A 300 -18.02 -7.59 31.06
N PRO A 301 -17.66 -8.61 31.85
CA PRO A 301 -17.16 -9.86 31.32
C PRO A 301 -18.20 -10.54 30.45
N VAL A 302 -17.79 -10.95 29.25
CA VAL A 302 -18.51 -11.90 28.41
C VAL A 302 -18.91 -13.10 29.27
N ASN A 303 -20.19 -13.50 29.17
CA ASN A 303 -20.74 -14.68 29.80
C ASN A 303 -19.73 -15.83 29.78
N SER A 304 -19.34 -16.29 30.97
CA SER A 304 -18.31 -17.31 31.18
C SER A 304 -18.57 -18.61 30.41
N ARG A 305 -19.82 -18.90 29.98
CA ARG A 305 -20.16 -20.04 29.12
C ARG A 305 -19.70 -19.89 27.67
N GLU A 306 -19.67 -18.69 27.11
CA GLU A 306 -19.23 -18.46 25.72
C GLU A 306 -17.70 -18.46 25.60
N ALA A 307 -17.02 -17.83 26.57
CA ALA A 307 -15.57 -17.89 26.69
C ALA A 307 -15.06 -19.33 26.92
N SER A 308 -15.82 -20.16 27.64
CA SER A 308 -15.51 -21.58 27.86
C SER A 308 -15.74 -22.45 26.62
N ARG A 309 -16.75 -22.14 25.79
CA ARG A 309 -16.98 -22.84 24.51
C ARG A 309 -15.88 -22.52 23.50
N PHE A 310 -15.37 -21.29 23.50
CA PHE A 310 -14.21 -20.92 22.67
C PHE A 310 -12.92 -21.61 23.10
N ARG A 311 -12.65 -21.71 24.41
CA ARG A 311 -11.44 -22.40 24.93
C ARG A 311 -11.44 -23.92 24.72
N ARG A 312 -12.60 -24.59 24.61
CA ARG A 312 -12.67 -26.04 24.37
C ARG A 312 -12.39 -26.46 22.92
N LYS A 313 -12.46 -25.54 21.96
CA LYS A 313 -12.24 -25.83 20.53
C LYS A 313 -10.80 -25.68 20.06
N TRP A 314 -9.88 -25.26 20.93
CA TRP A 314 -8.45 -25.11 20.60
C TRP A 314 -7.63 -26.27 21.20
N PRO A 315 -6.97 -27.11 20.39
CA PRO A 315 -5.97 -28.04 20.89
C PRO A 315 -4.74 -27.27 21.38
N LYS A 316 -4.12 -27.75 22.46
CA LYS A 316 -2.84 -27.25 23.00
C LYS A 316 -1.72 -27.47 21.97
N ILE A 317 -1.55 -26.55 21.03
CA ILE A 317 -0.37 -26.47 20.17
C ILE A 317 0.43 -25.26 20.64
N VAL A 318 1.27 -25.47 21.66
CA VAL A 318 2.61 -24.90 21.87
C VAL A 318 3.11 -25.54 23.18
N GLN A 319 3.92 -26.59 23.07
CA GLN A 319 4.87 -26.92 24.13
C GLN A 319 6.19 -26.20 23.82
N PRO A 320 6.79 -25.49 24.79
CA PRO A 320 8.12 -24.92 24.58
C PRO A 320 9.16 -26.05 24.50
N SER A 321 9.99 -26.01 23.47
CA SER A 321 11.13 -26.92 23.30
C SER A 321 12.11 -26.74 24.47
N ARG A 322 12.20 -27.74 25.34
CA ARG A 322 13.30 -27.86 26.30
C ARG A 322 14.55 -28.31 25.55
N ARG A 323 15.53 -27.40 25.40
CA ARG A 323 16.93 -27.81 25.19
C ARG A 323 17.62 -27.83 26.55
N ALA A 324 18.23 -28.97 26.86
CA ALA A 324 19.05 -29.23 28.02
C ALA A 324 20.42 -28.52 27.88
N GLY A 325 20.95 -28.02 29.00
CA GLY A 325 22.30 -27.46 29.07
C GLY A 325 22.63 -26.78 30.40
N SER A 326 23.06 -27.60 31.37
CA SER A 326 23.92 -27.33 32.54
C SER A 326 23.64 -26.15 33.50
N ASP A 327 23.21 -26.52 34.70
CA ASP A 327 23.70 -26.10 36.02
C ASP A 327 24.35 -24.72 36.20
N ARG A 328 23.61 -23.82 36.86
CA ARG A 328 24.00 -23.26 38.15
C ARG A 328 22.78 -22.74 38.91
N GLN A 329 22.58 -23.30 40.10
CA GLN A 329 21.61 -22.85 41.09
C GLN A 329 21.82 -21.37 41.44
N LEU A 330 20.74 -20.58 41.47
CA LEU A 330 20.54 -19.45 42.38
C LEU A 330 19.08 -18.99 42.34
N GLY A 331 18.39 -19.18 43.48
CA GLY A 331 17.29 -18.33 43.98
C GLY A 331 16.02 -18.19 43.14
N LEU A 332 15.03 -19.05 43.42
CA LEU A 332 13.62 -18.77 43.14
C LEU A 332 13.16 -17.59 44.01
N VAL A 333 12.90 -16.43 43.40
CA VAL A 333 12.01 -15.39 43.95
C VAL A 333 10.96 -15.11 42.88
N ALA A 334 9.70 -15.26 43.28
CA ALA A 334 8.54 -14.94 42.46
C ALA A 334 8.56 -13.45 42.06
N ALA A 335 8.56 -13.18 40.76
CA ALA A 335 8.27 -11.85 40.23
C ALA A 335 7.32 -12.00 39.04
N GLY A 336 6.07 -11.60 39.24
CA GLY A 336 5.15 -11.28 38.17
C GLY A 336 5.73 -10.12 37.37
N GLY A 337 6.21 -10.43 36.17
CA GLY A 337 6.68 -9.44 35.21
C GLY A 337 5.49 -8.73 34.58
N THR A 338 5.05 -7.65 35.23
CA THR A 338 4.27 -6.60 34.59
C THR A 338 5.14 -6.00 33.48
N ILE A 339 4.76 -6.19 32.21
CA ILE A 339 5.34 -5.41 31.11
C ILE A 339 4.88 -3.98 31.33
N THR A 340 5.74 -3.17 31.95
CA THR A 340 5.55 -1.73 32.02
C THR A 340 5.87 -1.18 30.65
N ALA A 341 4.82 -0.78 29.93
CA ALA A 341 4.95 0.01 28.71
C ALA A 341 5.71 1.30 29.05
N SER A 342 6.77 1.57 28.28
CA SER A 342 7.52 2.83 28.37
C SER A 342 6.58 4.00 28.11
N ARG A 343 6.66 5.04 28.95
CA ARG A 343 5.77 6.20 28.96
C ARG A 343 5.96 7.15 27.77
N ASP A 344 6.91 6.85 26.87
CA ASP A 344 7.27 7.65 25.70
C ASP A 344 6.58 7.23 24.39
N ASP A 345 5.70 6.22 24.39
CA ASP A 345 5.03 5.73 23.16
C ASP A 345 3.83 6.59 22.69
N ARG A 346 3.78 7.88 23.09
CA ARG A 346 2.64 8.75 22.79
C ARG A 346 2.77 9.36 21.40
N GLN A 347 1.94 8.80 20.51
CA GLN A 347 1.67 9.15 19.10
C GLN A 347 2.49 8.34 18.10
N ARG A 348 1.98 7.16 17.74
CA ARG A 348 2.32 6.53 16.44
C ARG A 348 1.97 7.51 15.32
N ASP A 349 2.83 7.55 14.31
CA ASP A 349 2.61 8.34 13.10
C ASP A 349 1.25 7.99 12.48
N PRO A 350 0.38 8.96 12.16
CA PRO A 350 -0.87 8.72 11.44
C PRO A 350 -0.72 7.80 10.21
N VAL A 351 0.43 7.82 9.55
CA VAL A 351 0.76 6.93 8.42
C VAL A 351 0.70 5.45 8.80
N ASP A 352 1.15 5.08 10.00
CA ASP A 352 1.14 3.68 10.49
C ASP A 352 -0.27 3.18 10.82
N GLN A 353 -1.24 4.09 11.01
CA GLN A 353 -2.63 3.75 11.34
C GLN A 353 -3.53 3.60 10.11
N GLN A 354 -3.15 4.18 8.96
CA GLN A 354 -3.93 4.10 7.71
C GLN A 354 -4.24 2.66 7.25
N PRO A 355 -3.33 1.67 7.35
CA PRO A 355 -3.59 0.27 6.98
C PRO A 355 -4.77 -0.36 7.71
N ALA A 356 -4.74 -0.27 9.05
CA ALA A 356 -5.73 -0.83 9.92
C ALA A 356 -7.08 -0.16 9.66
N ALA A 357 -7.07 1.16 9.50
CA ALA A 357 -8.21 1.96 9.12
C ALA A 357 -8.79 1.60 7.74
N ARG A 358 -7.96 1.37 6.71
CA ARG A 358 -8.42 0.92 5.38
C ARG A 358 -9.02 -0.48 5.42
N CYS A 359 -8.44 -1.40 6.19
CA CYS A 359 -9.01 -2.72 6.45
C CYS A 359 -10.39 -2.58 7.12
N PHE A 360 -10.48 -1.70 8.13
CA PHE A 360 -11.73 -1.33 8.79
C PHE A 360 -12.78 -0.76 7.83
N ALA A 361 -12.34 0.08 6.89
CA ALA A 361 -13.21 0.70 5.92
C ALA A 361 -13.69 -0.27 4.83
N SER A 362 -12.84 -1.18 4.39
CA SER A 362 -13.25 -2.29 3.51
C SER A 362 -14.32 -3.13 4.21
N PHE A 363 -14.11 -3.45 5.49
CA PHE A 363 -15.10 -4.16 6.28
C PHE A 363 -16.41 -3.40 6.42
N SER A 364 -16.34 -2.07 6.57
CA SER A 364 -17.53 -1.23 6.65
C SER A 364 -18.44 -1.31 5.44
N ARG A 365 -18.02 -1.96 4.36
CA ARG A 365 -18.86 -2.24 3.19
C ARG A 365 -19.70 -3.51 3.35
N SER A 366 -19.36 -4.40 4.27
CA SER A 366 -20.07 -5.65 4.51
C SER A 366 -21.42 -5.44 5.20
N ASP A 367 -22.42 -6.25 4.85
CA ASP A 367 -23.73 -6.28 5.52
C ASP A 367 -23.64 -6.70 6.99
N SER A 368 -22.62 -7.47 7.35
CA SER A 368 -22.37 -7.89 8.74
C SER A 368 -21.73 -6.81 9.60
N PHE A 369 -21.28 -5.70 8.99
CA PHE A 369 -20.65 -4.57 9.70
C PHE A 369 -21.57 -4.03 10.80
N ASP A 370 -22.79 -3.72 10.40
CA ASP A 370 -23.80 -3.06 11.23
C ASP A 370 -24.10 -3.88 12.50
N ARG A 371 -24.12 -5.21 12.38
CA ARG A 371 -24.40 -6.13 13.49
C ARG A 371 -23.26 -6.21 14.52
N VAL A 372 -22.01 -6.05 14.08
CA VAL A 372 -20.84 -6.27 14.96
C VAL A 372 -20.28 -4.97 15.52
N PHE A 373 -20.47 -3.84 14.81
CA PHE A 373 -19.82 -2.59 15.17
C PHE A 373 -20.46 -1.90 16.40
N GLY A 374 -21.79 -2.00 16.56
CA GLY A 374 -22.60 -1.18 17.48
C GLY A 374 -22.08 -1.10 18.93
N GLU A 375 -21.87 -2.24 19.59
CA GLU A 375 -21.51 -2.24 21.02
C GLU A 375 -19.99 -2.19 21.28
N ARG A 376 -19.20 -2.86 20.45
CA ARG A 376 -17.80 -3.19 20.79
C ARG A 376 -16.76 -2.21 20.27
N TYR A 377 -17.10 -1.45 19.22
CA TYR A 377 -16.14 -0.62 18.49
C TYR A 377 -16.52 0.85 18.45
N ARG A 378 -17.50 1.21 19.26
CA ARG A 378 -18.02 2.56 19.38
C ARG A 378 -16.91 3.60 19.70
N ASP A 379 -15.95 3.23 20.55
CA ASP A 379 -14.83 4.11 20.93
C ASP A 379 -13.77 4.30 19.83
N LEU A 380 -13.86 3.56 18.71
CA LEU A 380 -12.97 3.74 17.56
C LEU A 380 -13.34 4.93 16.69
N LEU A 381 -14.60 5.35 16.66
CA LEU A 381 -15.06 6.39 15.73
C LEU A 381 -14.25 7.70 15.87
N PRO A 382 -13.97 8.23 17.07
CA PRO A 382 -13.14 9.42 17.21
C PRO A 382 -11.70 9.22 16.74
N ILE A 383 -11.15 8.00 16.86
CA ILE A 383 -9.79 7.69 16.40
C ILE A 383 -9.75 7.64 14.88
N LEU A 384 -10.69 6.89 14.26
CA LEU A 384 -10.82 6.81 12.82
C LEU A 384 -11.05 8.18 12.19
N LEU A 385 -11.86 9.03 12.81
CA LEU A 385 -12.14 10.37 12.31
C LEU A 385 -10.88 11.26 12.27
N ARG A 386 -9.90 11.01 13.15
CA ARG A 386 -8.61 11.71 13.15
C ARG A 386 -7.62 11.11 12.15
N SER A 387 -7.59 9.79 12.00
CA SER A 387 -6.55 9.11 11.22
C SER A 387 -6.92 8.87 9.75
N VAL A 388 -8.21 8.66 9.45
CA VAL A 388 -8.74 8.35 8.10
C VAL A 388 -10.14 8.97 7.90
N PRO A 389 -10.24 10.32 7.91
CA PRO A 389 -11.51 11.01 8.01
C PRO A 389 -12.53 10.59 6.95
N GLY A 390 -12.14 10.48 5.67
CA GLY A 390 -13.05 10.06 4.59
C GLY A 390 -13.68 8.68 4.82
N HIS A 391 -12.92 7.71 5.31
CA HIS A 391 -13.43 6.37 5.63
C HIS A 391 -14.28 6.37 6.91
N ALA A 392 -13.85 7.10 7.93
CA ALA A 392 -14.61 7.25 9.17
C ALA A 392 -15.99 7.87 8.92
N LEU A 393 -16.08 8.85 8.03
CA LEU A 393 -17.34 9.51 7.66
C LEU A 393 -18.30 8.57 6.94
N ASN A 394 -17.78 7.69 6.07
CA ASN A 394 -18.58 6.63 5.43
C ASN A 394 -19.10 5.62 6.46
N ILE A 395 -18.26 5.22 7.41
CA ILE A 395 -18.66 4.36 8.54
C ILE A 395 -19.77 5.03 9.35
N ILE A 396 -19.59 6.29 9.74
CA ILE A 396 -20.58 7.05 10.51
C ILE A 396 -21.90 7.12 9.74
N GLY A 397 -21.87 7.44 8.44
CA GLY A 397 -23.07 7.48 7.59
C GLY A 397 -23.88 6.18 7.63
N ARG A 398 -23.22 5.03 7.55
CA ARG A 398 -23.86 3.71 7.67
C ARG A 398 -24.39 3.41 9.06
N LEU A 399 -23.79 3.99 10.09
CA LEU A 399 -24.15 3.78 11.48
C LEU A 399 -25.31 4.67 11.95
N ILE A 400 -25.62 5.77 11.25
CA ILE A 400 -26.72 6.69 11.59
C ILE A 400 -28.08 6.02 11.79
N PRO A 401 -28.48 5.00 10.99
CA PRO A 401 -29.75 4.31 11.21
C PRO A 401 -29.82 3.50 12.51
N HIS A 402 -28.67 3.19 13.13
CA HIS A 402 -28.57 2.34 14.29
C HIS A 402 -28.58 3.18 15.57
N GLY A 403 -29.66 3.09 16.35
CA GLY A 403 -29.85 3.92 17.55
C GLY A 403 -28.77 3.74 18.64
N GLU A 404 -28.15 2.57 18.70
CA GLU A 404 -27.16 2.18 19.73
C GLU A 404 -25.87 3.01 19.70
N VAL A 405 -25.54 3.61 18.56
CA VAL A 405 -24.31 4.38 18.34
C VAL A 405 -24.54 5.89 18.33
N THR A 406 -25.78 6.33 18.57
CA THR A 406 -26.20 7.75 18.53
C THR A 406 -25.36 8.64 19.45
N GLU A 407 -25.12 8.23 20.70
CA GLU A 407 -24.37 9.04 21.67
C GLU A 407 -22.94 9.34 21.19
N ILE A 408 -22.32 8.38 20.51
CA ILE A 408 -20.93 8.51 20.06
C ILE A 408 -20.84 9.26 18.74
N ILE A 409 -21.79 9.04 17.83
CA ILE A 409 -21.90 9.87 16.64
C ILE A 409 -22.10 11.33 17.05
N GLN A 410 -22.92 11.60 18.07
CA GLN A 410 -23.10 12.94 18.63
C GLN A 410 -21.77 13.52 19.15
N LYS A 411 -20.97 12.73 19.86
CA LYS A 411 -19.60 13.13 20.28
C LYS A 411 -18.66 13.40 19.10
N CYS A 412 -18.90 12.80 17.94
CA CYS A 412 -18.10 13.00 16.73
C CYS A 412 -18.53 14.23 15.92
N VAL A 413 -19.75 14.78 16.11
CA VAL A 413 -20.28 15.91 15.34
C VAL A 413 -19.31 17.10 15.24
N PRO A 414 -18.68 17.58 16.33
CA PRO A 414 -17.70 18.66 16.23
C PRO A 414 -16.50 18.32 15.34
N GLY A 415 -16.02 17.07 15.39
CA GLY A 415 -14.94 16.59 14.52
C GLY A 415 -15.37 16.55 13.05
N ILE A 416 -16.60 16.10 12.76
CA ILE A 416 -17.15 16.05 11.41
C ILE A 416 -17.28 17.46 10.81
N ILE A 417 -17.73 18.42 11.62
CA ILE A 417 -17.84 19.83 11.21
C ILE A 417 -16.48 20.40 10.80
N LYS A 418 -15.42 20.11 11.58
CA LYS A 418 -14.06 20.53 11.24
C LYS A 418 -13.57 19.95 9.91
N LEU A 419 -14.00 18.74 9.56
CA LEU A 419 -13.63 18.08 8.29
C LEU A 419 -14.28 18.70 7.05
N VAL A 420 -15.26 19.59 7.21
CA VAL A 420 -15.80 20.39 6.08
C VAL A 420 -14.74 21.36 5.53
N GLU A 421 -13.71 21.72 6.31
CA GLU A 421 -12.57 22.52 5.87
C GLU A 421 -11.36 21.69 5.42
N HIS A 422 -11.49 20.36 5.33
CA HIS A 422 -10.33 19.52 4.99
C HIS A 422 -9.76 19.88 3.60
N ASP A 423 -8.43 19.79 3.43
CA ASP A 423 -7.78 20.14 2.17
C ASP A 423 -8.21 19.19 1.02
N GLU A 424 -8.40 17.91 1.37
CA GLU A 424 -8.87 16.88 0.44
C GLU A 424 -10.39 17.00 0.17
N ASP A 425 -10.74 17.11 -1.11
CA ASP A 425 -12.10 17.38 -1.57
C ASP A 425 -13.07 16.22 -1.32
N ASP A 426 -12.60 14.98 -1.42
CA ASP A 426 -13.38 13.78 -1.09
C ASP A 426 -13.76 13.72 0.39
N VAL A 427 -12.85 14.11 1.29
CA VAL A 427 -13.13 14.20 2.73
C VAL A 427 -14.18 15.27 3.03
N ARG A 428 -14.09 16.45 2.41
CA ARG A 428 -15.11 17.51 2.57
C ARG A 428 -16.48 17.07 2.07
N ARG A 429 -16.53 16.40 0.92
CA ARG A 429 -17.76 15.85 0.33
C ARG A 429 -18.38 14.80 1.23
N ALA A 430 -17.57 13.87 1.74
CA ALA A 430 -18.02 12.87 2.71
C ALA A 430 -18.54 13.54 3.99
N ALA A 431 -17.85 14.56 4.52
CA ALA A 431 -18.24 15.26 5.74
C ALA A 431 -19.61 15.94 5.58
N THR A 432 -19.78 16.63 4.45
CA THR A 432 -21.04 17.30 4.09
C THR A 432 -22.18 16.30 3.94
N ALA A 433 -21.95 15.21 3.23
CA ALA A 433 -22.95 14.15 3.04
C ALA A 433 -23.37 13.53 4.38
N THR A 434 -22.40 13.24 5.27
CA THR A 434 -22.67 12.71 6.62
C THR A 434 -23.44 13.73 7.47
N LEU A 435 -23.10 15.02 7.45
CA LEU A 435 -23.85 16.07 8.17
C LEU A 435 -25.29 16.20 7.66
N ASN A 436 -25.52 16.10 6.35
CA ASN A 436 -26.86 16.10 5.79
C ASN A 436 -27.68 14.89 6.28
N GLN A 437 -27.07 13.70 6.31
CA GLN A 437 -27.72 12.51 6.88
C GLN A 437 -28.04 12.68 8.37
N LEU A 438 -27.15 13.30 9.14
CA LEU A 438 -27.37 13.57 10.56
C LEU A 438 -28.49 14.60 10.77
N ALA A 439 -28.56 15.66 9.96
CA ALA A 439 -29.59 16.71 10.07
C ALA A 439 -31.02 16.17 9.85
N LYS A 440 -31.15 15.08 9.09
CA LYS A 440 -32.43 14.37 8.88
C LYS A 440 -32.91 13.61 10.13
N ARG A 441 -32.08 13.48 11.16
CA ARG A 441 -32.44 12.86 12.43
C ARG A 441 -32.57 13.93 13.51
N ASP A 442 -33.75 14.01 14.08
CA ASP A 442 -34.18 14.90 15.15
C ASP A 442 -33.22 14.89 16.36
N ILE A 443 -32.64 13.73 16.69
CA ILE A 443 -31.67 13.61 17.79
C ILE A 443 -30.38 14.43 17.56
N PHE A 444 -29.95 14.61 16.30
CA PHE A 444 -28.74 15.38 15.99
C PHE A 444 -29.02 16.85 15.65
N GLN A 445 -30.28 17.24 15.41
CA GLN A 445 -30.64 18.60 15.01
C GLN A 445 -30.15 19.64 16.01
N ASN A 446 -30.30 19.42 17.31
CA ASN A 446 -29.82 20.36 18.32
C ASN A 446 -28.29 20.55 18.27
N SER A 447 -27.52 19.47 18.12
CA SER A 447 -26.07 19.54 18.02
C SER A 447 -25.62 20.24 16.73
N ILE A 448 -26.34 20.04 15.62
CA ILE A 448 -26.04 20.69 14.33
C ILE A 448 -26.44 22.17 14.36
N ASN A 449 -27.60 22.49 14.95
CA ASN A 449 -28.11 23.84 15.07
C ASN A 449 -27.16 24.73 15.89
N MET A 450 -26.59 24.19 16.97
CA MET A 450 -25.57 24.90 17.75
C MET A 450 -24.30 25.21 16.94
N SER A 451 -24.01 24.40 15.92
CA SER A 451 -22.84 24.55 15.06
C SER A 451 -23.12 25.28 13.74
N LEU A 452 -24.36 25.68 13.47
CA LEU A 452 -24.73 26.43 12.25
C LEU A 452 -23.86 27.68 12.02
N PRO A 453 -23.50 28.48 13.04
CA PRO A 453 -22.61 29.63 12.83
C PRO A 453 -21.23 29.24 12.29
N GLU A 454 -20.66 28.13 12.76
CA GLU A 454 -19.38 27.60 12.27
C GLU A 454 -19.53 27.06 10.85
N ILE A 455 -20.57 26.25 10.58
CA ILE A 455 -20.85 25.73 9.25
C ILE A 455 -21.04 26.88 8.24
N ALA A 456 -21.79 27.92 8.61
CA ALA A 456 -22.00 29.09 7.76
C ALA A 456 -20.70 29.87 7.48
N LYS A 457 -19.78 29.92 8.45
CA LYS A 457 -18.42 30.47 8.24
C LYS A 457 -17.67 29.64 7.19
N TYR A 458 -17.72 28.32 7.28
CA TYR A 458 -17.04 27.42 6.35
C TYR A 458 -17.59 27.51 4.94
N LEU A 459 -18.92 27.58 4.78
CA LEU A 459 -19.56 27.76 3.47
C LEU A 459 -19.18 29.08 2.79
N LYS A 460 -18.96 30.16 3.56
CA LYS A 460 -18.48 31.43 3.00
C LYS A 460 -17.05 31.33 2.47
N HIS A 461 -16.19 30.54 3.09
CA HIS A 461 -14.85 30.26 2.57
C HIS A 461 -14.90 29.37 1.33
N ALA A 462 -15.76 28.35 1.31
CA ALA A 462 -15.94 27.44 0.18
C ALA A 462 -16.48 28.14 -1.08
N LYS A 463 -17.29 29.21 -0.97
CA LYS A 463 -17.72 30.02 -2.13
C LYS A 463 -16.57 30.63 -2.94
N ARG A 464 -15.36 30.71 -2.37
CA ARG A 464 -14.16 31.14 -3.11
C ARG A 464 -13.55 30.03 -3.96
N GLN A 465 -14.09 28.81 -3.89
CA GLN A 465 -13.72 27.65 -4.68
C GLN A 465 -14.94 27.19 -5.52
N PRO A 466 -15.05 27.61 -6.80
CA PRO A 466 -16.27 27.49 -7.60
C PRO A 466 -16.79 26.06 -7.86
N HIS A 467 -16.00 25.01 -7.57
CA HIS A 467 -16.43 23.61 -7.73
C HIS A 467 -17.30 23.07 -6.57
N ILE A 468 -17.42 23.80 -5.44
CA ILE A 468 -18.10 23.32 -4.22
C ILE A 468 -19.60 23.69 -4.19
N MET A 469 -20.03 24.77 -4.87
CA MET A 469 -21.40 25.28 -4.73
C MET A 469 -22.51 24.38 -5.29
N THR A 470 -22.20 23.43 -6.17
CA THR A 470 -23.20 22.57 -6.82
C THR A 470 -23.87 21.57 -5.88
N GLN A 471 -23.34 21.35 -4.66
CA GLN A 471 -23.78 20.25 -3.77
C GLN A 471 -24.65 20.67 -2.58
N PHE A 472 -24.74 21.97 -2.26
CA PHE A 472 -25.53 22.45 -1.10
C PHE A 472 -26.94 22.93 -1.45
N HIS A 473 -27.31 22.92 -2.75
CA HIS A 473 -28.62 23.39 -3.22
C HIS A 473 -29.71 22.29 -3.28
N ALA A 474 -29.40 21.06 -2.84
CA ALA A 474 -30.33 19.93 -2.70
C ALA A 474 -30.30 19.40 -1.27
#